data_AF-A0A952XP53-F1
#
_entry.id   AF-A0A952XP53-F1
#
_cell.length_a   1.000
_cell.length_b   1.000
_cell.length_c   1.000
_cell.angle_alpha   90.00
_cell.angle_beta   90.00
_cell.angle_gamma   90.00
#
_symmetry.space_group_name_H-M   'P 1'
#
loop_
_entity.id
_entity.type
_entity.pdbx_description
1 polymer ?
#
loop_
_entity_poly.entity_id
_entity_poly.type
_entity_poly.pdbx_seq_one_letter_code
_entity_poly.pdbx_strand_id
1 'polypeptide(L)' 'MTTTLEQIARDALRLTPAQRAELADFLVESLDSTPPDEIQRLWIDEANRRLEQVRSGSVKTIPGEDVLAEARRLAKR' A
#
# COMPACT_ATOMS: atom_id res chain seq x y z
N MET A 1 3.70 -27.61 19.64
CA MET A 1 2.55 -27.22 20.48
C MET A 1 1.76 -26.16 19.73
N THR A 2 0.45 -26.29 19.63
CA THR A 2 -0.40 -25.35 18.89
C THR A 2 -0.92 -24.28 19.85
N THR A 3 -0.41 -23.06 19.73
CA THR A 3 -0.90 -21.89 20.49
C THR A 3 -2.17 -21.37 19.82
N THR A 4 -3.22 -21.05 20.59
CA THR A 4 -4.47 -20.51 20.01
C THR A 4 -4.36 -19.02 19.74
N LEU A 5 -5.19 -18.50 18.82
CA LEU A 5 -5.24 -17.07 18.50
C LEU A 5 -5.51 -16.22 19.74
N GLU A 6 -6.42 -16.67 20.62
CA GLU A 6 -6.77 -15.98 21.85
C GLU A 6 -5.61 -15.93 22.85
N GLN A 7 -4.76 -16.97 22.87
CA GLN A 7 -3.54 -16.98 23.68
C GLN A 7 -2.53 -15.97 23.15
N ILE A 8 -2.28 -15.97 21.83
CA ILE A 8 -1.36 -15.03 21.18
C ILE A 8 -1.83 -13.58 21.38
N ALA A 9 -3.13 -13.31 21.18
CA ALA A 9 -3.70 -11.98 21.36
C ALA A 9 -3.56 -11.50 22.82
N ARG A 10 -3.79 -12.38 23.80
CA ARG A 10 -3.62 -12.05 25.21
C ARG A 10 -2.17 -11.71 25.55
N ASP A 11 -1.21 -12.45 24.98
CA ASP A 11 0.21 -12.19 25.20
C ASP A 11 0.68 -10.91 24.50
N ALA A 12 0.21 -10.65 23.27
CA ALA A 12 0.47 -9.41 22.55
C ALA A 12 -0.03 -8.18 23.32
N LEU A 13 -1.18 -8.27 24.00
CA LEU A 13 -1.71 -7.17 24.83
C LEU A 13 -0.86 -6.84 26.06
N ARG A 14 0.06 -7.74 26.47
CA ARG A 14 1.01 -7.49 27.56
C ARG A 14 2.22 -6.66 27.12
N LEU A 15 2.44 -6.50 25.82
CA LEU A 15 3.52 -5.69 25.26
C LEU A 15 3.26 -4.18 25.47
N THR A 16 4.33 -3.39 25.44
CA THR A 16 4.21 -1.93 25.40
C THR A 16 3.51 -1.46 24.11
N PRO A 17 2.92 -0.25 24.07
CA PRO A 17 2.30 0.27 22.86
C PRO A 17 3.22 0.25 21.63
N ALA A 18 4.51 0.57 21.79
CA ALA A 18 5.48 0.55 20.69
C ALA A 18 5.73 -0.87 20.15
N GLN A 19 5.92 -1.85 21.04
CA GLN A 19 6.10 -3.24 20.66
C GLN A 19 4.85 -3.85 20.02
N ARG A 20 3.66 -3.41 20.42
CA ARG A 20 2.41 -3.80 19.75
C ARG A 20 2.31 -3.25 18.33
N ALA A 21 2.77 -2.02 18.11
CA ALA A 21 2.81 -1.43 16.77
C ALA A 21 3.79 -2.22 15.87
N GLU A 22 4.98 -2.52 16.37
CA GLU A 22 5.96 -3.36 15.67
C GLU A 22 5.41 -4.77 15.35
N LEU A 23 4.74 -5.41 16.31
CA LEU A 23 4.09 -6.70 16.07
C LEU A 23 2.97 -6.59 15.02
N ALA A 24 2.20 -5.50 15.03
CA ALA A 24 1.16 -5.26 14.03
C ALA A 24 1.76 -5.11 12.62
N ASP A 25 2.88 -4.38 12.49
CA ASP A 25 3.59 -4.24 11.22
C ASP A 25 4.05 -5.60 10.68
N PHE A 26 4.69 -6.43 11.51
CA PHE A 26 5.08 -7.78 11.11
C PHE A 26 3.90 -8.65 10.67
N LEU A 27 2.78 -8.57 11.39
CA LEU A 27 1.59 -9.32 11.03
C LEU A 27 1.01 -8.84 9.71
N VAL A 28 0.94 -7.52 9.48
CA VAL A 28 0.48 -6.95 8.20
C VAL A 28 1.39 -7.37 7.05
N GLU A 29 2.71 -7.26 7.21
CA GLU A 29 3.68 -7.72 6.20
C GLU A 29 3.52 -9.22 5.90
N SER A 30 3.20 -10.03 6.91
CA SER A 30 2.99 -11.48 6.71
C SER A 30 1.73 -11.81 5.91
N LEU A 31 0.76 -10.89 5.83
CA LEU A 31 -0.46 -11.05 5.02
C LEU A 31 -0.19 -10.76 3.53
N ASP A 32 0.89 -10.05 3.21
CA ASP A 32 1.33 -9.83 1.83
C ASP A 32 1.85 -11.15 1.24
N SER A 33 0.92 -11.87 0.64
CA SER A 33 1.13 -13.16 -0.01
C SER A 33 1.48 -13.03 -1.49
N THR A 34 1.42 -11.81 -2.04
CA THR A 34 1.83 -11.53 -3.40
C THR A 34 3.35 -11.37 -3.43
N PRO A 35 4.08 -12.27 -4.11
CA PRO A 35 5.52 -12.16 -4.14
C PRO A 35 5.95 -10.86 -4.86
N PRO A 36 7.05 -10.21 -4.43
CA PRO A 36 7.41 -8.88 -4.92
C PRO A 36 7.54 -8.75 -6.44
N ASP A 37 7.91 -9.85 -7.12
CA ASP A 37 8.00 -9.96 -8.57
C ASP A 37 6.63 -9.90 -9.26
N GLU A 38 5.60 -10.48 -8.65
CA GLU A 38 4.22 -10.37 -9.11
C GLU A 38 3.67 -8.95 -8.93
N ILE A 39 3.94 -8.32 -7.79
CA ILE A 39 3.59 -6.91 -7.57
C ILE A 39 4.25 -6.06 -8.67
N GLN A 40 5.57 -6.21 -8.88
CA GLN A 40 6.29 -5.46 -9.89
C GLN A 40 5.71 -5.66 -11.30
N ARG A 41 5.36 -6.90 -11.66
CA ARG A 41 4.71 -7.22 -12.94
C ARG A 41 3.37 -6.48 -13.09
N LEU A 42 2.50 -6.56 -12.09
CA LEU A 42 1.20 -5.89 -12.10
C LEU A 42 1.33 -4.36 -12.24
N TRP A 43 2.33 -3.76 -11.57
CA TRP A 43 2.61 -2.32 -11.71
C TRP A 43 3.10 -1.95 -13.11
N ILE A 44 3.95 -2.77 -13.73
CA ILE A 44 4.41 -2.55 -15.10
C ILE A 44 3.24 -2.65 -16.09
N ASP A 45 2.40 -3.68 -15.94
CA ASP A 45 1.22 -3.87 -16.80
C ASP A 45 0.26 -2.67 -16.71
N GLU A 46 0.00 -2.20 -15.49
CA GLU A 46 -0.85 -1.03 -15.25
C GLU A 46 -0.23 0.26 -15.83
N ALA A 47 1.07 0.46 -15.67
CA ALA A 47 1.77 1.62 -16.23
C ALA A 47 1.68 1.65 -17.76
N ASN A 48 1.92 0.51 -18.41
CA ASN A 48 1.80 0.38 -19.87
C ASN A 48 0.36 0.62 -20.34
N ARG A 49 -0.62 0.03 -19.66
CA ARG A 49 -2.04 0.22 -19.96
C ARG A 49 -2.43 1.70 -19.88
N ARG A 50 -2.02 2.42 -18.83
CA ARG A 50 -2.33 3.85 -18.67
C ARG A 50 -1.63 4.72 -19.71
N LEU A 51 -0.38 4.40 -20.05
CA LEU A 51 0.36 5.12 -21.09
C LEU A 51 -0.37 5.02 -22.43
N GLU A 52 -0.82 3.83 -22.80
CA GLU A 52 -1.57 3.61 -24.04
C GLU A 52 -2.91 4.33 -24.03
N GLN A 53 -3.62 4.33 -22.90
CA GLN A 53 -4.86 5.07 -22.77
C GLN A 53 -4.68 6.58 -23.02
N VAL A 54 -3.61 7.16 -22.48
CA VAL A 54 -3.26 8.56 -22.72
C VAL A 54 -2.89 8.80 -24.18
N ARG A 55 -2.04 7.97 -24.77
CA ARG A 55 -1.59 8.11 -26.17
C ARG A 55 -2.71 7.96 -27.20
N SER A 56 -3.62 7.03 -26.95
CA SER A 56 -4.81 6.79 -27.79
C SER A 56 -5.90 7.85 -27.62
N GLY A 57 -5.81 8.70 -26.59
CA GLY A 57 -6.86 9.66 -26.25
C GLY A 57 -8.15 9.01 -25.73
N SER A 58 -8.09 7.73 -25.32
CA SER A 58 -9.26 7.00 -24.78
C SER A 58 -9.67 7.47 -23.38
N VAL A 59 -8.85 8.28 -22.73
CA VAL A 59 -9.12 8.88 -21.42
C VAL A 59 -8.97 10.40 -21.48
N LYS A 60 -9.79 11.09 -20.69
CA LYS A 60 -9.64 12.54 -20.47
C LYS A 60 -8.47 12.78 -19.53
N THR A 61 -7.46 13.51 -19.99
CA THR A 61 -6.31 13.90 -19.17
C THR A 61 -6.55 15.23 -18.46
N ILE A 62 -5.76 15.47 -17.41
CA ILE A 62 -5.68 16.74 -16.70
C ILE A 62 -4.26 17.28 -16.90
N PRO A 63 -4.07 18.59 -17.15
CA PRO A 63 -2.74 19.19 -17.20
C PRO A 63 -1.92 18.87 -15.94
N GLY A 64 -0.66 18.46 -16.13
CA GLY A 64 0.19 18.06 -15.01
C GLY A 64 0.46 19.22 -14.03
N GLU A 65 0.50 20.45 -14.52
CA GLU A 65 0.67 21.65 -13.70
C GLU A 65 -0.48 21.87 -12.71
N ASP A 66 -1.73 21.60 -13.12
CA ASP A 66 -2.91 21.74 -12.28
C ASP A 66 -2.89 20.71 -11.15
N VAL A 67 -2.55 19.46 -11.47
CA VAL A 67 -2.43 18.36 -10.48
C VAL A 67 -1.33 18.68 -9.46
N LEU A 68 -0.17 19.16 -9.92
CA LEU A 68 0.94 19.51 -9.04
C LEU A 68 0.64 20.73 -8.17
N ALA A 69 -0.09 21.73 -8.69
CA ALA A 69 -0.53 22.88 -7.93
C ALA A 69 -1.47 22.46 -6.79
N GLU A 70 -2.43 21.57 -7.09
CA GLU A 70 -3.37 21.06 -6.09
C GLU A 70 -2.67 20.19 -5.03
N ALA A 71 -1.76 19.30 -5.42
CA ALA A 71 -0.98 18.49 -4.48
C ALA A 71 -0.18 19.37 -3.49
N ARG A 72 0.47 20.43 -3.98
CA ARG A 72 1.17 21.41 -3.13
C ARG A 72 0.23 22.16 -2.20
N ARG A 73 -1.01 22.42 -2.59
CA ARG A 73 -2.01 23.06 -1.75
C ARG A 73 -2.45 22.14 -0.61
N LEU A 74 -2.66 20.86 -0.91
CA LEU A 74 -3.05 19.84 0.08
C LEU A 74 -1.94 19.54 1.09
N ALA A 75 -0.68 19.45 0.65
CA ALA A 75 0.45 19.15 1.53
C ALA A 75 0.82 20.28 2.51
N LYS A 76 0.21 21.46 2.38
CA LYS A 76 0.40 22.61 3.29
C LYS A 76 -0.63 22.66 4.43
N ARG A 77 -1.56 21.71 4.48
CA ARG A 77 -2.54 21.55 5.57
C ARG A 77 -1.99 20.60 6.62
#